data_AF-A0A0D2CJ63-F1
#
_entry.id   AF-A0A0D2CJ63-F1
#
_cell.length_a   1.000
_cell.length_b   1.000
_cell.length_c   1.000
_cell.angle_alpha   90.00
_cell.angle_beta   90.00
_cell.angle_gamma   90.00
#
_symmetry.space_group_name_H-M   'P 1'
#
loop_
_entity.id
_entity.type
_entity.pdbx_description
1 polymer ?
#
loop_
_entity_poly.entity_id
_entity_poly.type
_entity_poly.pdbx_seq_one_letter_code
_entity_poly.pdbx_strand_id
1 'polypeptide(L)'
;MYLQRSPSGAAVVPNVIGGEVVSLPESQNFPVVQGSTGDTIHYAQSATVDVGINAVETAAEAFKTWRKTPLAQRRAILDKVADILDTKAEELAKREIPETSCDPHWPEFEVTWASKFVRETSAHVSTVCGSIPDSEIPGTTSLVFREPVGVVLTIIPWNAPTILACRGIAAALAAGCTVVFKASELCPWTHQLVLEVFAEAGLPAGALNKIQCSRADGPAVTEAIISHPALRKVEFIGSAAVGRIIGSVAAKHLKPVLMELGDQSPTIVLEDADLKAAVQNCLQATIAHHGQICFGTERIIVHEKVAREFTQLLVEAAKSVPSAGHAITVEGAKHAHDILEAAVADGAKFLVGSAKYTGRTSLEPSILTGVDPKSRLSREESFAPSASLYVVKSDEEALALANDTPYGLSASVFTRNHAKGLALARDLEFGQVQINSHTMSINVAAPQTGFKGSGWGSNGAAYGIGEFLFSKHVSLAPCTSYVQCSRYYLNDYPSSLDKYQYHNSRWHIKYQHLFKDDLIIEQQIHCVGWGVEFWRQPFIVLYLFVSPQQPSRCLLAQRHQALASRLLDYQSVYVVIEHLALVA
;
A
#
# COMPACT_ATOMS: atom_id res chain seq x y z
N MET A 1 26.75 -10.57 5.30
CA MET A 1 27.00 -11.89 4.65
C MET A 1 27.04 -11.77 3.13
N TYR A 2 26.54 -10.69 2.52
CA TYR A 2 26.44 -10.55 1.07
C TYR A 2 27.41 -9.57 0.39
N LEU A 3 28.31 -8.89 1.11
CA LEU A 3 29.34 -8.09 0.45
C LEU A 3 30.36 -9.02 -0.22
N GLN A 4 30.31 -9.10 -1.55
CA GLN A 4 31.16 -10.00 -2.32
C GLN A 4 32.46 -9.33 -2.74
N ARG A 5 33.47 -10.14 -3.04
CA ARG A 5 34.68 -9.67 -3.71
C ARG A 5 34.55 -9.96 -5.21
N SER A 6 34.67 -8.93 -6.03
CA SER A 6 34.75 -9.10 -7.49
C SER A 6 36.05 -9.81 -7.89
N PRO A 7 36.19 -10.32 -9.13
CA PRO A 7 37.46 -10.80 -9.67
C PRO A 7 38.63 -9.82 -9.49
N SER A 8 38.36 -8.52 -9.59
CA SER A 8 39.32 -7.43 -9.32
C SER A 8 39.57 -7.13 -7.83
N GLY A 9 38.89 -7.82 -6.90
CA GLY A 9 39.03 -7.67 -5.45
C GLY A 9 38.18 -6.55 -4.83
N ALA A 10 37.40 -5.82 -5.62
CA ALA A 10 36.51 -4.77 -5.14
C ALA A 10 35.37 -5.35 -4.30
N ALA A 11 34.95 -4.63 -3.26
CA ALA A 11 33.75 -4.97 -2.51
C ALA A 11 32.50 -4.61 -3.33
N VAL A 12 31.59 -5.56 -3.55
CA VAL A 12 30.40 -5.39 -4.37
C VAL A 12 29.16 -5.84 -3.61
N VAL A 13 28.15 -4.98 -3.56
CA VAL A 13 26.81 -5.35 -3.10
C VAL A 13 26.04 -6.01 -4.25
N PRO A 14 25.63 -7.29 -4.12
CA PRO A 14 24.96 -8.01 -5.19
C PRO A 14 23.44 -7.78 -5.20
N ASN A 15 22.78 -8.18 -6.29
CA ASN A 15 21.34 -8.42 -6.29
C ASN A 15 21.07 -9.79 -5.64
N VAL A 16 19.93 -9.93 -4.93
CA VAL A 16 19.57 -11.18 -4.24
C VAL A 16 18.13 -11.56 -4.58
N ILE A 17 17.96 -12.72 -5.22
CA ILE A 17 16.68 -13.23 -5.69
C ILE A 17 16.52 -14.66 -5.16
N GLY A 18 15.38 -14.96 -4.53
CA GLY A 18 15.12 -16.31 -4.01
C GLY A 18 16.06 -16.72 -2.88
N GLY A 19 16.66 -15.75 -2.16
CA GLY A 19 17.69 -16.02 -1.15
C GLY A 19 19.09 -16.25 -1.72
N GLU A 20 19.24 -16.23 -3.05
CA GLU A 20 20.51 -16.50 -3.74
C GLU A 20 21.09 -15.22 -4.36
N VAL A 21 22.41 -15.14 -4.37
CA VAL A 21 23.13 -14.02 -4.97
C VAL A 21 23.16 -14.16 -6.50
N VAL A 22 22.78 -13.09 -7.21
CA VAL A 22 22.86 -13.03 -8.67
C VAL A 22 24.30 -12.70 -9.10
N SER A 23 24.84 -13.52 -10.00
CA SER A 23 26.15 -13.29 -10.61
C SER A 23 25.99 -12.57 -11.95
N LEU A 24 26.51 -11.34 -12.05
CA LEU A 24 26.59 -10.54 -13.28
C LEU A 24 28.04 -10.12 -13.55
N PRO A 25 28.41 -9.79 -14.80
CA PRO A 25 29.75 -9.29 -15.13
C PRO A 25 30.12 -8.02 -14.38
N GLU A 26 31.43 -7.79 -14.17
CA GLU A 26 31.92 -6.57 -13.49
C GLU A 26 31.50 -5.27 -14.19
N SER A 27 31.20 -5.30 -15.49
CA SER A 27 30.68 -4.15 -16.24
C SER A 27 29.33 -3.66 -15.72
N GLN A 28 28.59 -4.49 -14.97
CA GLN A 28 27.36 -4.09 -14.29
C GLN A 28 27.61 -3.40 -12.95
N ASN A 29 28.85 -3.36 -12.46
CA ASN A 29 29.14 -2.72 -11.18
C ASN A 29 29.22 -1.20 -11.36
N PHE A 30 28.52 -0.47 -10.50
CA PHE A 30 28.60 0.98 -10.41
C PHE A 30 29.15 1.40 -9.03
N PRO A 31 29.92 2.50 -8.95
CA PRO A 31 30.50 2.94 -7.69
C PRO A 31 29.44 3.54 -6.78
N VAL A 32 29.58 3.30 -5.47
CA VAL A 32 28.87 4.00 -4.41
C VAL A 32 29.85 4.95 -3.75
N VAL A 33 29.54 6.24 -3.85
CA VAL A 33 30.46 7.34 -3.51
C VAL A 33 29.95 8.04 -2.27
N GLN A 34 30.82 8.19 -1.26
CA GLN A 34 30.50 8.95 -0.06
C GLN A 34 30.42 10.44 -0.39
N GLY A 35 29.27 11.07 -0.14
CA GLY A 35 29.04 12.48 -0.42
C GLY A 35 30.08 13.41 0.23
N SER A 36 30.38 13.21 1.50
CA SER A 36 31.25 14.10 2.28
C SER A 36 32.72 14.11 1.83
N THR A 37 33.26 12.99 1.36
CA THR A 37 34.66 12.87 0.95
C THR A 37 34.86 12.81 -0.56
N GLY A 38 33.89 12.24 -1.29
CA GLY A 38 34.00 11.91 -2.71
C GLY A 38 34.68 10.56 -2.98
N ASP A 39 34.98 9.79 -1.95
CA ASP A 39 35.63 8.49 -2.09
C ASP A 39 34.63 7.41 -2.51
N THR A 40 35.08 6.46 -3.33
CA THR A 40 34.30 5.25 -3.61
C THR A 40 34.46 4.27 -2.44
N ILE A 41 33.37 4.01 -1.72
CA ILE A 41 33.39 3.13 -0.53
C ILE A 41 33.34 1.66 -0.93
N HIS A 42 32.47 1.35 -1.89
CA HIS A 42 32.34 0.05 -2.52
C HIS A 42 31.61 0.21 -3.85
N TYR A 43 31.30 -0.91 -4.49
CA TYR A 43 30.48 -0.97 -5.70
C TYR A 43 29.15 -1.66 -5.40
N ALA A 44 28.19 -1.51 -6.30
CA ALA A 44 26.97 -2.29 -6.31
C ALA A 44 26.68 -2.79 -7.73
N GLN A 45 26.08 -3.96 -7.81
CA GLN A 45 25.79 -4.61 -9.08
C GLN A 45 24.45 -4.10 -9.64
N SER A 46 24.46 -3.46 -10.81
CA SER A 46 23.27 -3.01 -11.52
C SER A 46 22.49 -4.19 -12.11
N ALA A 47 21.26 -4.39 -11.65
CA ALA A 47 20.34 -5.36 -12.22
C ALA A 47 20.08 -5.06 -13.70
N THR A 48 20.00 -6.12 -14.51
CA THR A 48 19.49 -6.05 -15.88
C THR A 48 17.97 -6.17 -15.88
N VAL A 49 17.34 -5.96 -17.04
CA VAL A 49 15.90 -6.22 -17.24
C VAL A 49 15.54 -7.66 -16.88
N ASP A 50 16.35 -8.65 -17.30
CA ASP A 50 16.13 -10.06 -17.00
C ASP A 50 16.18 -10.36 -15.50
N VAL A 51 17.10 -9.70 -14.77
CA VAL A 51 17.16 -9.82 -13.30
C VAL A 51 15.92 -9.22 -12.65
N GLY A 52 15.42 -8.09 -13.15
CA GLY A 52 14.15 -7.52 -12.70
C GLY A 52 12.96 -8.45 -12.91
N ILE A 53 12.85 -9.07 -14.10
CA ILE A 53 11.80 -10.04 -14.42
C ILE A 53 11.90 -11.27 -13.50
N ASN A 54 13.09 -11.84 -13.36
CA ASN A 54 13.32 -13.00 -12.49
C ASN A 54 12.93 -12.71 -11.03
N ALA A 55 13.18 -11.49 -10.53
CA ALA A 55 12.77 -11.11 -9.18
C ALA A 55 11.25 -11.14 -9.01
N VAL A 56 10.49 -10.69 -10.01
CA VAL A 56 9.01 -10.73 -9.99
C VAL A 56 8.49 -12.15 -10.11
N GLU A 57 9.06 -12.97 -10.99
CA GLU A 57 8.67 -14.37 -11.15
C GLU A 57 8.93 -15.19 -9.88
N THR A 58 10.08 -14.99 -9.26
CA THR A 58 10.44 -15.61 -7.97
C THR A 58 9.48 -15.17 -6.86
N ALA A 59 9.16 -13.87 -6.78
CA ALA A 59 8.17 -13.37 -5.84
C ALA A 59 6.77 -13.96 -6.09
N ALA A 60 6.39 -14.15 -7.35
CA ALA A 60 5.11 -14.74 -7.74
C ALA A 60 5.02 -16.22 -7.36
N GLU A 61 6.12 -16.97 -7.45
CA GLU A 61 6.18 -18.36 -7.01
C GLU A 61 6.03 -18.44 -5.48
N ALA A 62 6.81 -17.66 -4.74
CA ALA A 62 6.73 -17.62 -3.27
C ALA A 62 5.34 -17.17 -2.77
N PHE A 63 4.64 -16.31 -3.52
CA PHE A 63 3.30 -15.85 -3.18
C PHE A 63 2.28 -16.99 -3.07
N LYS A 64 2.43 -18.07 -3.86
CA LYS A 64 1.49 -19.23 -3.85
C LYS A 64 1.38 -19.88 -2.48
N THR A 65 2.47 -19.90 -1.72
CA THR A 65 2.55 -20.48 -0.37
C THR A 65 2.46 -19.41 0.71
N TRP A 66 3.19 -18.29 0.60
CA TRP A 66 3.23 -17.24 1.61
C TRP A 66 1.86 -16.63 1.93
N ARG A 67 1.01 -16.42 0.91
CA ARG A 67 -0.35 -15.90 1.11
C ARG A 67 -1.21 -16.78 2.03
N LYS A 68 -0.91 -18.08 2.10
CA LYS A 68 -1.61 -19.09 2.91
C LYS A 68 -0.98 -19.30 4.29
N THR A 69 0.15 -18.67 4.57
CA THR A 69 0.79 -18.72 5.90
C THR A 69 -0.18 -18.22 6.96
N PRO A 70 -0.41 -18.98 8.05
CA PRO A 70 -1.26 -18.54 9.16
C PRO A 70 -0.82 -17.20 9.73
N LEU A 71 -1.78 -16.35 10.14
CA LEU A 71 -1.51 -15.03 10.69
C LEU A 71 -0.51 -15.06 11.85
N ALA A 72 -0.62 -16.05 12.75
CA ALA A 72 0.30 -16.21 13.88
C ALA A 72 1.75 -16.45 13.44
N GLN A 73 1.98 -17.19 12.35
CA GLN A 73 3.32 -17.40 11.81
C GLN A 73 3.86 -16.14 11.12
N ARG A 74 3.00 -15.40 10.39
CA ARG A 74 3.39 -14.09 9.83
C ARG A 74 3.82 -13.12 10.93
N ARG A 75 3.04 -13.03 12.01
CA ARG A 75 3.35 -12.23 13.20
C ARG A 75 4.68 -12.64 13.84
N ALA A 76 4.87 -13.93 14.10
CA ALA A 76 6.10 -14.42 14.73
C ALA A 76 7.36 -14.06 13.93
N ILE A 77 7.30 -14.08 12.59
CA ILE A 77 8.41 -13.63 11.74
C ILE A 77 8.64 -12.13 11.91
N LEU A 78 7.60 -11.30 11.87
CA LEU A 78 7.72 -9.85 12.01
C LEU A 78 8.19 -9.44 13.42
N ASP A 79 7.70 -10.09 14.47
CA ASP A 79 8.19 -9.88 15.84
C ASP A 79 9.69 -10.17 15.93
N LYS A 80 10.14 -11.28 15.33
CA LYS A 80 11.55 -11.63 15.27
C LYS A 80 12.38 -10.65 14.42
N VAL A 81 11.82 -10.09 13.34
CA VAL A 81 12.46 -9.00 12.59
C VAL A 81 12.72 -7.79 13.50
N ALA A 82 11.71 -7.36 14.27
CA ALA A 82 11.85 -6.24 15.19
C ALA A 82 12.92 -6.51 16.26
N ASP A 83 12.91 -7.71 16.85
CA ASP A 83 13.90 -8.12 17.85
C ASP A 83 15.32 -8.15 17.29
N ILE A 84 15.49 -8.59 16.04
CA ILE A 84 16.80 -8.57 15.36
C ILE A 84 17.23 -7.12 15.07
N LEU A 85 16.33 -6.25 14.59
CA LEU A 85 16.64 -4.84 14.32
C LEU A 85 17.16 -4.11 15.56
N ASP A 86 16.59 -4.38 16.73
CA ASP A 86 17.02 -3.80 18.01
C ASP A 86 18.51 -4.09 18.32
N THR A 87 19.12 -5.10 17.69
CA THR A 87 20.54 -5.44 17.86
C THR A 87 21.46 -4.92 16.75
N LYS A 88 20.94 -4.19 15.73
CA LYS A 88 21.73 -3.84 14.53
C LYS A 88 22.28 -2.42 14.50
N ALA A 89 22.12 -1.60 15.55
CA ALA A 89 22.58 -0.21 15.55
C ALA A 89 24.04 -0.05 15.09
N GLU A 90 24.96 -0.82 15.67
CA GLU A 90 26.40 -0.76 15.31
C GLU A 90 26.67 -1.24 13.88
N GLU A 91 25.96 -2.28 13.44
CA GLU A 91 26.15 -2.84 12.10
C GLU A 91 25.57 -1.90 11.04
N LEU A 92 24.42 -1.27 11.32
CA LEU A 92 23.84 -0.26 10.44
C LEU A 92 24.78 0.94 10.34
N ALA A 93 25.33 1.43 11.45
CA ALA A 93 26.27 2.55 11.44
C ALA A 93 27.51 2.31 10.56
N LYS A 94 28.05 1.08 10.53
CA LYS A 94 29.18 0.71 9.67
C LYS A 94 28.85 0.78 8.17
N ARG A 95 27.58 0.63 7.79
CA ARG A 95 27.13 0.60 6.39
C ARG A 95 26.58 1.96 5.96
N GLU A 96 25.75 2.55 6.79
CA GLU A 96 24.97 3.74 6.46
C GLU A 96 25.78 5.02 6.51
N ILE A 97 26.65 5.21 7.51
CA ILE A 97 27.45 6.44 7.60
C ILE A 97 28.34 6.63 6.36
N PRO A 98 29.07 5.61 5.87
CA PRO A 98 29.86 5.74 4.64
C PRO A 98 29.00 5.95 3.38
N GLU A 99 27.87 5.27 3.24
CA GLU A 99 27.02 5.41 2.04
C GLU A 99 26.25 6.74 2.02
N THR A 100 25.75 7.18 3.17
CA THR A 100 24.79 8.28 3.25
C THR A 100 25.39 9.62 3.72
N SER A 101 26.60 9.57 4.29
CA SER A 101 27.20 10.71 5.00
C SER A 101 26.34 11.25 6.16
N CYS A 102 25.45 10.42 6.71
CA CYS A 102 24.63 10.76 7.87
C CYS A 102 25.47 10.98 9.14
N ASP A 103 24.89 11.68 10.11
CA ASP A 103 25.53 11.86 11.42
C ASP A 103 25.56 10.54 12.21
N PRO A 104 26.55 10.33 13.10
CA PRO A 104 26.72 9.05 13.80
C PRO A 104 25.53 8.55 14.63
N HIS A 105 24.61 9.42 15.04
CA HIS A 105 23.41 9.04 15.79
C HIS A 105 22.23 8.62 14.88
N TRP A 106 22.28 8.97 13.59
CA TRP A 106 21.21 8.67 12.64
C TRP A 106 20.91 7.17 12.50
N PRO A 107 21.90 6.27 12.38
CA PRO A 107 21.65 4.82 12.33
C PRO A 107 20.95 4.27 13.58
N GLU A 108 21.28 4.78 14.77
CA GLU A 108 20.64 4.34 16.02
C GLU A 108 19.16 4.75 16.05
N PHE A 109 18.88 5.98 15.64
CA PHE A 109 17.52 6.48 15.45
C PHE A 109 16.74 5.60 14.46
N GLU A 110 17.37 5.24 13.34
CA GLU A 110 16.78 4.41 12.29
C GLU A 110 16.38 3.02 12.74
N VAL A 111 17.31 2.25 13.33
CA VAL A 111 16.97 0.89 13.79
C VAL A 111 15.88 0.93 14.86
N THR A 112 15.91 1.93 15.74
CA THR A 112 14.93 2.08 16.81
C THR A 112 13.53 2.28 16.25
N TRP A 113 13.37 3.18 15.27
CA TRP A 113 12.07 3.43 14.66
C TRP A 113 11.64 2.32 13.70
N ALA A 114 12.57 1.74 12.93
CA ALA A 114 12.29 0.59 12.08
C ALA A 114 11.74 -0.59 12.90
N SER A 115 12.39 -0.93 14.02
CA SER A 115 11.93 -1.95 14.96
C SER A 115 10.52 -1.66 15.48
N LYS A 116 10.28 -0.42 15.94
CA LYS A 116 8.95 0.00 16.43
C LYS A 116 7.86 -0.12 15.35
N PHE A 117 8.13 0.31 14.12
CA PHE A 117 7.18 0.19 13.01
C PHE A 117 6.86 -1.26 12.66
N VAL A 118 7.87 -2.13 12.61
CA VAL A 118 7.67 -3.56 12.33
C VAL A 118 6.86 -4.21 13.46
N ARG A 119 7.19 -3.90 14.72
CA ARG A 119 6.50 -4.42 15.90
C ARG A 119 5.03 -3.98 15.94
N GLU A 120 4.76 -2.71 15.62
CA GLU A 120 3.39 -2.20 15.52
C GLU A 120 2.62 -2.85 14.38
N THR A 121 3.26 -3.03 13.21
CA THR A 121 2.68 -3.74 12.07
C THR A 121 2.31 -5.17 12.46
N SER A 122 3.21 -5.88 13.15
CA SER A 122 2.96 -7.24 13.67
C SER A 122 1.73 -7.29 14.60
N ALA A 123 1.61 -6.32 15.51
CA ALA A 123 0.45 -6.22 16.42
C ALA A 123 -0.88 -6.08 15.66
N HIS A 124 -0.87 -5.41 14.51
CA HIS A 124 -2.05 -5.17 13.69
C HIS A 124 -2.42 -6.29 12.70
N VAL A 125 -1.54 -7.28 12.45
CA VAL A 125 -1.81 -8.37 11.50
C VAL A 125 -3.15 -9.07 11.75
N SER A 126 -3.53 -9.28 13.02
CA SER A 126 -4.79 -9.94 13.39
C SER A 126 -6.00 -9.01 13.48
N THR A 127 -5.81 -7.69 13.33
CA THR A 127 -6.89 -6.70 13.41
C THR A 127 -7.59 -6.49 12.06
N VAL A 128 -6.95 -6.89 10.96
CA VAL A 128 -7.51 -6.70 9.62
C VAL A 128 -8.48 -7.82 9.29
N CYS A 129 -9.77 -7.49 9.31
CA CYS A 129 -10.87 -8.43 9.14
C CYS A 129 -11.72 -8.11 7.89
N GLY A 130 -12.38 -9.14 7.39
CA GLY A 130 -13.49 -9.02 6.47
C GLY A 130 -14.76 -8.46 7.12
N SER A 131 -15.85 -8.40 6.36
CA SER A 131 -17.18 -8.04 6.88
C SER A 131 -18.26 -8.96 6.32
N ILE A 132 -19.43 -8.96 6.97
CA ILE A 132 -20.63 -9.67 6.52
C ILE A 132 -21.72 -8.61 6.40
N PRO A 133 -21.81 -7.89 5.25
CA PRO A 133 -22.87 -6.92 5.05
C PRO A 133 -24.22 -7.60 4.85
N ASP A 134 -25.30 -6.87 5.15
CA ASP A 134 -26.66 -7.32 4.84
C ASP A 134 -26.83 -7.54 3.33
N SER A 135 -27.62 -8.56 2.97
CA SER A 135 -27.97 -8.82 1.58
C SER A 135 -29.35 -8.27 1.27
N GLU A 136 -29.48 -7.55 0.15
CA GLU A 136 -30.77 -7.14 -0.41
C GLU A 136 -31.54 -8.31 -1.02
N ILE A 137 -30.87 -9.43 -1.31
CA ILE A 137 -31.49 -10.64 -1.87
C ILE A 137 -31.88 -11.56 -0.71
N PRO A 138 -33.19 -11.79 -0.47
CA PRO A 138 -33.63 -12.64 0.63
C PRO A 138 -32.98 -14.03 0.60
N GLY A 139 -32.50 -14.47 1.76
CA GLY A 139 -31.88 -15.79 1.94
C GLY A 139 -30.42 -15.88 1.47
N THR A 140 -29.83 -14.80 0.98
CA THR A 140 -28.41 -14.76 0.56
C THR A 140 -27.52 -14.21 1.67
N THR A 141 -26.35 -14.82 1.88
CA THR A 141 -25.31 -14.29 2.78
C THR A 141 -24.20 -13.64 1.96
N SER A 142 -23.89 -12.38 2.25
CA SER A 142 -22.75 -11.69 1.65
C SER A 142 -21.54 -11.75 2.56
N LEU A 143 -20.43 -12.27 2.05
CA LEU A 143 -19.14 -12.32 2.76
C LEU A 143 -18.14 -11.42 2.04
N VAL A 144 -17.45 -10.55 2.75
CA VAL A 144 -16.36 -9.73 2.21
C VAL A 144 -15.07 -10.18 2.87
N PHE A 145 -14.18 -10.78 2.08
CA PHE A 145 -12.84 -11.19 2.53
C PHE A 145 -11.83 -10.08 2.23
N ARG A 146 -10.77 -9.98 3.05
CA ARG A 146 -9.58 -9.19 2.77
C ARG A 146 -8.46 -10.12 2.32
N GLU A 147 -8.00 -9.96 1.09
CA GLU A 147 -6.95 -10.82 0.51
C GLU A 147 -5.74 -10.00 0.06
N PRO A 148 -4.51 -10.54 0.15
CA PRO A 148 -3.32 -9.86 -0.33
C PRO A 148 -3.39 -9.57 -1.82
N VAL A 149 -2.96 -8.38 -2.23
CA VAL A 149 -2.99 -7.95 -3.63
C VAL A 149 -2.09 -8.79 -4.54
N GLY A 150 -0.97 -9.32 -4.04
CA GLY A 150 -0.05 -10.18 -4.79
C GLY A 150 1.41 -9.79 -4.65
N VAL A 151 2.13 -9.73 -5.77
CA VAL A 151 3.52 -9.24 -5.80
C VAL A 151 3.54 -7.72 -5.80
N VAL A 152 4.34 -7.13 -4.92
CA VAL A 152 4.48 -5.68 -4.73
C VAL A 152 5.91 -5.26 -5.06
N LEU A 153 6.06 -4.15 -5.78
CA LEU A 153 7.34 -3.48 -5.97
C LEU A 153 7.45 -2.37 -4.93
N THR A 154 8.48 -2.39 -4.07
CA THR A 154 8.79 -1.29 -3.16
C THR A 154 10.06 -0.58 -3.63
N ILE A 155 9.99 0.74 -3.79
CA ILE A 155 11.12 1.59 -4.20
C ILE A 155 11.33 2.64 -3.11
N ILE A 156 12.47 2.57 -2.42
CA ILE A 156 12.71 3.30 -1.16
C ILE A 156 13.95 4.20 -1.29
N PRO A 157 13.92 5.44 -0.77
CA PRO A 157 15.01 6.41 -0.90
C PRO A 157 16.12 6.16 0.14
N TRP A 158 17.10 7.05 0.16
CA TRP A 158 18.36 6.93 0.90
C TRP A 158 18.42 7.75 2.18
N ASN A 159 17.43 8.59 2.48
CA ASN A 159 17.49 9.55 3.58
C ASN A 159 16.96 8.99 4.91
N ALA A 160 16.06 8.01 4.84
CA ALA A 160 15.66 7.22 6.00
C ALA A 160 15.61 5.71 5.64
N PRO A 161 16.69 5.13 5.09
CA PRO A 161 16.66 3.90 4.29
C PRO A 161 16.15 2.68 5.05
N THR A 162 16.45 2.56 6.34
CA THR A 162 16.03 1.42 7.15
C THR A 162 14.61 1.57 7.63
N ILE A 163 14.22 2.76 8.13
CA ILE A 163 12.85 3.04 8.58
C ILE A 163 11.86 2.81 7.44
N LEU A 164 12.11 3.47 6.30
CA LEU A 164 11.17 3.48 5.18
C LEU A 164 11.06 2.11 4.52
N ALA A 165 12.18 1.38 4.37
CA ALA A 165 12.16 0.03 3.81
C ALA A 165 11.42 -0.95 4.73
N CYS A 166 11.73 -0.96 6.03
CA CYS A 166 11.07 -1.85 6.98
C CYS A 166 9.56 -1.58 7.08
N ARG A 167 9.14 -0.32 7.05
CA ARG A 167 7.72 0.07 7.11
C ARG A 167 6.91 -0.52 5.94
N GLY A 168 7.34 -0.28 4.70
CA GLY A 168 6.65 -0.78 3.51
C GLY A 168 6.71 -2.30 3.36
N ILE A 169 7.90 -2.88 3.54
CA ILE A 169 8.12 -4.33 3.42
C ILE A 169 7.31 -5.10 4.47
N ALA A 170 7.34 -4.66 5.74
CA ALA A 170 6.60 -5.34 6.80
C ALA A 170 5.09 -5.29 6.56
N ALA A 171 4.55 -4.16 6.11
CA ALA A 171 3.12 -4.02 5.82
C ALA A 171 2.66 -4.93 4.67
N ALA A 172 3.44 -5.01 3.58
CA ALA A 172 3.15 -5.92 2.48
C ALA A 172 3.22 -7.40 2.91
N LEU A 173 4.26 -7.79 3.64
CA LEU A 173 4.42 -9.16 4.14
C LEU A 173 3.34 -9.53 5.17
N ALA A 174 2.95 -8.60 6.05
CA ALA A 174 1.85 -8.75 7.01
C ALA A 174 0.52 -9.07 6.32
N ALA A 175 0.21 -8.37 5.22
CA ALA A 175 -0.96 -8.62 4.39
C ALA A 175 -0.92 -10.01 3.70
N GLY A 176 0.27 -10.61 3.57
CA GLY A 176 0.52 -11.86 2.86
C GLY A 176 0.95 -11.67 1.40
N CYS A 177 1.38 -10.46 1.02
CA CYS A 177 2.03 -10.19 -0.26
C CYS A 177 3.49 -10.67 -0.27
N THR A 178 4.09 -10.74 -1.45
CA THR A 178 5.54 -10.89 -1.63
C THR A 178 6.11 -9.63 -2.26
N VAL A 179 7.40 -9.38 -2.04
CA VAL A 179 8.01 -8.08 -2.32
C VAL A 179 9.22 -8.22 -3.25
N VAL A 180 9.25 -7.39 -4.28
CA VAL A 180 10.47 -7.00 -5.00
C VAL A 180 10.89 -5.64 -4.46
N PHE A 181 11.97 -5.62 -3.71
CA PHE A 181 12.54 -4.43 -3.10
C PHE A 181 13.64 -3.86 -3.99
N LYS A 182 13.36 -2.72 -4.63
CA LYS A 182 14.35 -1.95 -5.37
C LYS A 182 15.04 -0.97 -4.40
N ALA A 183 16.25 -1.33 -3.99
CA ALA A 183 17.10 -0.49 -3.18
C ALA A 183 17.53 0.78 -3.94
N SER A 184 17.67 1.88 -3.20
CA SER A 184 18.36 3.09 -3.65
C SER A 184 19.78 2.75 -4.11
N GLU A 185 20.19 3.34 -5.22
CA GLU A 185 21.55 3.24 -5.73
C GLU A 185 22.58 3.96 -4.87
N LEU A 186 22.12 4.85 -3.98
CA LEU A 186 22.99 5.63 -3.08
C LEU A 186 23.32 4.91 -1.77
N CYS A 187 22.51 3.92 -1.35
CA CYS A 187 22.74 3.16 -0.12
C CYS A 187 22.40 1.65 -0.24
N PRO A 188 22.89 0.94 -1.27
CA PRO A 188 22.52 -0.45 -1.51
C PRO A 188 23.01 -1.42 -0.42
N TRP A 189 24.09 -1.12 0.30
CA TRP A 189 24.65 -1.96 1.37
C TRP A 189 23.84 -1.82 2.67
N THR A 190 23.39 -0.62 2.98
CA THR A 190 22.42 -0.34 4.04
C THR A 190 21.13 -1.11 3.78
N HIS A 191 20.55 -1.01 2.58
CA HIS A 191 19.36 -1.79 2.22
C HIS A 191 19.60 -3.31 2.18
N GLN A 192 20.84 -3.77 1.98
CA GLN A 192 21.17 -5.19 2.12
C GLN A 192 20.98 -5.69 3.56
N LEU A 193 21.23 -4.85 4.57
CA LEU A 193 21.00 -5.22 5.97
C LEU A 193 19.53 -5.53 6.23
N VAL A 194 18.61 -4.75 5.64
CA VAL A 194 17.17 -5.00 5.75
C VAL A 194 16.84 -6.41 5.24
N LEU A 195 17.31 -6.78 4.05
CA LEU A 195 17.11 -8.14 3.52
C LEU A 195 17.69 -9.21 4.45
N GLU A 196 18.91 -8.99 4.97
CA GLU A 196 19.59 -9.92 5.90
C GLU A 196 18.76 -10.15 7.17
N VAL A 197 18.19 -9.09 7.75
CA VAL A 197 17.34 -9.16 8.94
C VAL A 197 16.08 -10.00 8.69
N PHE A 198 15.37 -9.77 7.58
CA PHE A 198 14.19 -10.57 7.23
C PHE A 198 14.53 -12.04 6.98
N ALA A 199 15.66 -12.32 6.33
CA ALA A 199 16.15 -13.68 6.14
C ALA A 199 16.52 -14.35 7.48
N GLU A 200 17.24 -13.66 8.37
CA GLU A 200 17.61 -14.13 9.71
C GLU A 200 16.37 -14.41 10.58
N ALA A 201 15.30 -13.63 10.41
CA ALA A 201 14.01 -13.87 11.05
C ALA A 201 13.30 -15.15 10.56
N GLY A 202 13.71 -15.72 9.43
CA GLY A 202 13.13 -16.94 8.85
C GLY A 202 12.04 -16.66 7.81
N LEU A 203 12.06 -15.48 7.19
CA LEU A 203 11.19 -15.21 6.04
C LEU A 203 11.52 -16.21 4.90
N PRO A 204 10.51 -16.86 4.27
CA PRO A 204 10.76 -17.81 3.20
C PRO A 204 11.49 -17.18 2.01
N ALA A 205 12.39 -17.96 1.41
CA ALA A 205 13.08 -17.59 0.18
C ALA A 205 12.09 -17.14 -0.90
N GLY A 206 12.40 -16.02 -1.56
CA GLY A 206 11.57 -15.44 -2.60
C GLY A 206 10.39 -14.59 -2.12
N ALA A 207 10.03 -14.61 -0.83
CA ALA A 207 8.99 -13.71 -0.31
C ALA A 207 9.46 -12.24 -0.28
N LEU A 208 10.76 -12.01 -0.13
CA LEU A 208 11.43 -10.73 -0.30
C LEU A 208 12.65 -10.92 -1.22
N ASN A 209 12.72 -10.17 -2.31
CA ASN A 209 13.82 -10.18 -3.26
C ASN A 209 14.39 -8.77 -3.36
N LYS A 210 15.70 -8.60 -3.33
CA LYS A 210 16.35 -7.28 -3.40
C LYS A 210 17.06 -7.11 -4.73
N ILE A 211 16.77 -6.00 -5.41
CA ILE A 211 17.54 -5.55 -6.57
C ILE A 211 18.02 -4.11 -6.36
N GLN A 212 19.03 -3.70 -7.13
CA GLN A 212 19.45 -2.32 -7.29
C GLN A 212 19.87 -2.07 -8.73
N CYS A 213 19.83 -0.83 -9.17
CA CYS A 213 20.21 -0.45 -10.52
C CYS A 213 21.07 0.80 -10.47
N SER A 214 22.00 0.95 -11.40
CA SER A 214 22.59 2.24 -11.72
C SER A 214 21.48 3.21 -12.16
N ARG A 215 21.75 4.52 -12.13
CA ARG A 215 20.80 5.53 -12.65
C ARG A 215 20.49 5.34 -14.13
N ALA A 216 21.46 4.83 -14.91
CA ALA A 216 21.31 4.59 -16.33
C ALA A 216 20.35 3.43 -16.63
N ASP A 217 20.44 2.33 -15.87
CA ASP A 217 19.64 1.12 -16.09
C ASP A 217 18.28 1.18 -15.40
N GLY A 218 18.16 2.00 -14.34
CA GLY A 218 16.99 2.11 -13.47
C GLY A 218 15.64 2.23 -14.21
N PRO A 219 15.49 3.14 -15.19
CA PRO A 219 14.23 3.31 -15.91
C PRO A 219 13.75 2.04 -16.62
N ALA A 220 14.63 1.41 -17.40
CA ALA A 220 14.27 0.23 -18.19
C ALA A 220 13.92 -0.98 -17.31
N VAL A 221 14.69 -1.21 -16.25
CA VAL A 221 14.42 -2.31 -15.30
C VAL A 221 13.12 -2.06 -14.54
N THR A 222 12.88 -0.83 -14.08
CA THR A 222 11.68 -0.49 -13.32
C THR A 222 10.43 -0.61 -14.19
N GLU A 223 10.44 -0.15 -15.45
CA GLU A 223 9.32 -0.34 -16.38
C GLU A 223 9.06 -1.83 -16.66
N ALA A 224 10.11 -2.64 -16.86
CA ALA A 224 9.96 -4.08 -17.05
C ALA A 224 9.25 -4.75 -15.87
N ILE A 225 9.65 -4.41 -14.63
CA ILE A 225 9.00 -4.91 -13.40
C ILE A 225 7.55 -4.45 -13.32
N ILE A 226 7.27 -3.17 -13.54
CA ILE A 226 5.93 -2.58 -13.48
C ILE A 226 5.01 -3.21 -14.53
N SER A 227 5.51 -3.44 -15.74
CA SER A 227 4.75 -4.04 -16.83
C SER A 227 4.41 -5.52 -16.61
N HIS A 228 5.15 -6.21 -15.74
CA HIS A 228 5.03 -7.65 -15.57
C HIS A 228 3.61 -8.06 -15.09
N PRO A 229 2.98 -9.08 -15.71
CA PRO A 229 1.62 -9.48 -15.36
C PRO A 229 1.43 -9.99 -13.93
N ALA A 230 2.49 -10.44 -13.25
CA ALA A 230 2.39 -10.88 -11.85
C ALA A 230 2.46 -9.72 -10.83
N LEU A 231 3.00 -8.55 -11.21
CA LEU A 231 3.02 -7.39 -10.33
C LEU A 231 1.60 -6.85 -10.12
N ARG A 232 1.27 -6.46 -8.89
CA ARG A 232 -0.08 -6.05 -8.49
C ARG A 232 -0.14 -4.65 -7.89
N LYS A 233 0.93 -4.16 -7.28
CA LYS A 233 1.00 -2.81 -6.70
C LYS A 233 2.44 -2.30 -6.68
N VAL A 234 2.59 -0.99 -6.75
CA VAL A 234 3.87 -0.29 -6.55
C VAL A 234 3.75 0.55 -5.28
N GLU A 235 4.76 0.52 -4.44
CA GLU A 235 5.03 1.54 -3.42
C GLU A 235 6.26 2.32 -3.87
N PHE A 236 6.14 3.64 -3.91
CA PHE A 236 7.24 4.54 -4.22
C PHE A 236 7.33 5.63 -3.16
N ILE A 237 8.51 5.75 -2.56
CA ILE A 237 8.85 6.85 -1.67
C ILE A 237 10.03 7.61 -2.28
N GLY A 238 9.92 8.93 -2.45
CA GLY A 238 10.96 9.75 -3.06
C GLY A 238 10.45 11.07 -3.62
N SER A 239 11.20 11.70 -4.53
CA SER A 239 10.82 13.03 -5.02
C SER A 239 9.55 13.00 -5.87
N ALA A 240 8.77 14.09 -5.82
CA ALA A 240 7.56 14.21 -6.63
C ALA A 240 7.82 14.15 -8.14
N ALA A 241 9.01 14.57 -8.59
CA ALA A 241 9.43 14.46 -9.98
C ALA A 241 9.53 13.00 -10.44
N VAL A 242 10.19 12.14 -9.67
CA VAL A 242 10.29 10.70 -9.96
C VAL A 242 8.94 10.03 -9.73
N GLY A 243 8.19 10.43 -8.71
CA GLY A 243 6.83 9.94 -8.45
C GLY A 243 5.91 10.10 -9.66
N ARG A 244 5.92 11.25 -10.35
CA ARG A 244 5.17 11.46 -11.59
C ARG A 244 5.56 10.49 -12.71
N ILE A 245 6.85 10.18 -12.85
CA ILE A 245 7.35 9.21 -13.84
C ILE A 245 6.84 7.81 -13.50
N ILE A 246 7.05 7.36 -12.25
CA ILE A 246 6.60 6.05 -11.78
C ILE A 246 5.08 5.90 -11.90
N GLY A 247 4.32 6.92 -11.50
CA GLY A 247 2.86 6.95 -11.64
C GLY A 247 2.40 6.84 -13.08
N SER A 248 3.08 7.52 -14.01
CA SER A 248 2.77 7.45 -15.45
C SER A 248 3.01 6.04 -16.01
N VAL A 249 4.14 5.42 -15.65
CA VAL A 249 4.46 4.05 -16.06
C VAL A 249 3.49 3.04 -15.44
N ALA A 250 3.16 3.20 -14.16
CA ALA A 250 2.19 2.34 -13.47
C ALA A 250 0.79 2.45 -14.10
N ALA A 251 0.34 3.66 -14.43
CA ALA A 251 -0.94 3.90 -15.08
C ALA A 251 -1.03 3.23 -16.46
N LYS A 252 0.04 3.30 -17.26
CA LYS A 252 0.15 2.58 -18.56
C LYS A 252 -0.15 1.08 -18.43
N HIS A 253 0.18 0.49 -17.28
CA HIS A 253 0.01 -0.94 -17.00
C HIS A 253 -1.09 -1.25 -15.96
N LEU A 254 -1.95 -0.28 -15.64
CA LEU A 254 -3.05 -0.38 -14.68
C LEU A 254 -2.60 -0.91 -13.30
N LYS A 255 -1.44 -0.47 -12.82
CA LYS A 255 -0.92 -0.81 -11.49
C LYS A 255 -1.27 0.31 -10.51
N PRO A 256 -2.01 0.02 -9.42
CA PRO A 256 -2.16 0.95 -8.31
C PRO A 256 -0.80 1.31 -7.72
N VAL A 257 -0.67 2.55 -7.26
CA VAL A 257 0.55 3.06 -6.61
C VAL A 257 0.20 3.62 -5.24
N LEU A 258 1.01 3.30 -4.23
CA LEU A 258 1.12 4.03 -2.98
C LEU A 258 2.30 4.99 -3.10
N MET A 259 2.09 6.27 -2.79
CA MET A 259 3.12 7.29 -2.93
C MET A 259 3.28 8.10 -1.65
N GLU A 260 4.52 8.26 -1.21
CA GLU A 260 4.93 9.25 -0.21
C GLU A 260 6.04 10.09 -0.84
N LEU A 261 5.74 11.37 -1.07
CA LEU A 261 6.58 12.28 -1.85
C LEU A 261 7.09 13.44 -0.98
N GLY A 262 7.84 14.36 -1.59
CA GLY A 262 8.37 15.53 -0.90
C GLY A 262 7.31 16.42 -0.24
N ASP A 263 7.77 17.35 0.60
CA ASP A 263 6.91 18.31 1.29
C ASP A 263 7.53 19.71 1.35
N GLN A 264 6.74 20.68 1.83
CA GLN A 264 7.26 21.94 2.35
C GLN A 264 6.61 22.20 3.70
N SER A 265 6.97 21.37 4.70
CA SER A 265 6.25 21.31 5.96
C SER A 265 6.24 22.69 6.67
N PRO A 266 5.05 23.25 6.97
CA PRO A 266 4.96 24.49 7.71
C PRO A 266 5.01 24.25 9.22
N THR A 267 5.70 25.12 9.94
CA THR A 267 5.55 25.30 11.40
C THR A 267 4.90 26.66 11.65
N ILE A 268 3.67 26.64 12.19
CA ILE A 268 2.89 27.82 12.54
C ILE A 268 3.10 28.16 14.02
N VAL A 269 3.44 29.41 14.32
CA VAL A 269 3.65 29.92 15.68
C VAL A 269 2.64 31.03 15.96
N LEU A 270 1.63 30.72 16.77
CA LEU A 270 0.54 31.64 17.10
C LEU A 270 0.92 32.63 18.20
N GLU A 271 0.09 33.65 18.40
CA GLU A 271 0.35 34.76 19.36
C GLU A 271 0.54 34.31 20.82
N ASP A 272 -0.02 33.16 21.19
CA ASP A 272 0.01 32.61 22.55
C ASP A 272 1.00 31.44 22.71
N ALA A 273 1.80 31.16 21.67
CA ALA A 273 2.73 30.05 21.65
C ALA A 273 3.82 30.15 22.74
N ASP A 274 4.32 28.99 23.17
CA ASP A 274 5.61 28.95 23.87
C ASP A 274 6.75 29.15 22.86
N LEU A 275 7.25 30.39 22.76
CA LEU A 275 8.22 30.77 21.74
C LEU A 275 9.55 30.03 21.89
N LYS A 276 9.98 29.70 23.12
CA LYS A 276 11.23 28.97 23.34
C LYS A 276 11.10 27.55 22.84
N ALA A 277 10.01 26.87 23.18
CA ALA A 277 9.73 25.54 22.68
C ALA A 277 9.60 25.54 21.15
N ALA A 278 8.87 26.50 20.58
CA ALA A 278 8.70 26.63 19.13
C ALA A 278 10.05 26.81 18.41
N VAL A 279 10.92 27.71 18.88
CA VAL A 279 12.25 27.93 18.28
C VAL A 279 13.10 26.67 18.26
N GLN A 280 13.20 25.96 19.39
CA GLN A 280 14.04 24.74 19.48
C GLN A 280 13.54 23.65 18.53
N ASN A 281 12.22 23.43 18.50
CA ASN A 281 11.59 22.45 17.61
C ASN A 281 11.74 22.82 16.13
N CYS A 282 11.56 24.10 15.77
CA CYS A 282 11.77 24.59 14.41
C CYS A 282 13.22 24.35 13.95
N LEU A 283 14.20 24.76 14.75
CA LEU A 283 15.61 24.62 14.40
C LEU A 283 15.97 23.15 14.22
N GLN A 284 15.63 22.29 15.18
CA GLN A 284 15.89 20.86 15.10
C GLN A 284 15.31 20.24 13.83
N ALA A 285 14.06 20.56 13.47
CA ALA A 285 13.42 20.03 12.27
C ALA A 285 13.90 20.66 10.95
N THR A 286 14.54 21.82 11.00
CA THR A 286 15.13 22.46 9.82
C THR A 286 16.50 21.83 9.47
N ILE A 287 17.30 21.51 10.49
CA ILE A 287 18.71 21.14 10.30
C ILE A 287 18.97 19.63 10.33
N ALA A 288 18.05 18.84 10.90
CA ALA A 288 18.25 17.41 11.07
C ALA A 288 18.61 16.74 9.74
N HIS A 289 19.66 15.91 9.77
CA HIS A 289 20.14 15.17 8.61
C HIS A 289 20.37 16.07 7.36
N HIS A 290 20.96 17.25 7.57
CA HIS A 290 21.20 18.26 6.53
C HIS A 290 19.93 18.82 5.89
N GLY A 291 18.80 18.78 6.61
CA GLY A 291 17.49 19.14 6.08
C GLY A 291 16.94 18.15 5.05
N GLN A 292 17.57 16.98 4.90
CA GLN A 292 17.18 15.96 3.91
C GLN A 292 16.07 15.04 4.44
N ILE A 293 15.05 15.65 5.07
CA ILE A 293 13.94 14.96 5.71
C ILE A 293 12.65 15.42 5.05
N CYS A 294 11.83 14.48 4.57
CA CYS A 294 10.53 14.78 3.93
C CYS A 294 9.52 15.47 4.88
N PHE A 295 9.73 15.40 6.19
CA PHE A 295 8.95 16.12 7.21
C PHE A 295 9.71 17.33 7.78
N GLY A 296 10.82 17.74 7.16
CA GLY A 296 11.66 18.84 7.65
C GLY A 296 10.90 20.16 7.61
N THR A 297 11.12 21.02 8.59
CA THR A 297 10.50 22.35 8.58
C THR A 297 11.15 23.20 7.49
N GLU A 298 10.40 23.52 6.43
CA GLU A 298 10.85 24.43 5.37
C GLU A 298 10.22 25.82 5.48
N ARG A 299 9.05 25.94 6.11
CA ARG A 299 8.32 27.22 6.21
C ARG A 299 7.97 27.49 7.67
N ILE A 300 8.49 28.57 8.23
CA ILE A 300 8.19 29.04 9.59
C ILE A 300 7.23 30.22 9.47
N ILE A 301 6.00 30.07 9.94
CA ILE A 301 4.93 31.06 9.80
C ILE A 301 4.61 31.61 11.18
N VAL A 302 4.88 32.89 11.42
CA VAL A 302 4.83 33.49 12.76
C VAL A 302 3.82 34.62 12.83
N HIS A 303 2.98 34.61 13.86
CA HIS A 303 2.01 35.68 14.10
C HIS A 303 2.72 37.00 14.44
N GLU A 304 2.28 38.12 13.85
CA GLU A 304 2.98 39.42 13.90
C GLU A 304 3.28 39.93 15.32
N LYS A 305 2.36 39.69 16.26
CA LYS A 305 2.50 40.08 17.67
C LYS A 305 3.70 39.48 18.38
N VAL A 306 4.15 38.29 17.95
CA VAL A 306 5.30 37.57 18.54
C VAL A 306 6.50 37.47 17.60
N ALA A 307 6.36 37.89 16.34
CA ALA A 307 7.39 37.75 15.31
C ALA A 307 8.74 38.35 15.72
N ARG A 308 8.75 39.57 16.30
CA ARG A 308 10.00 40.22 16.72
C ARG A 308 10.76 39.39 17.78
N GLU A 309 10.05 38.95 18.82
CA GLU A 309 10.66 38.17 19.91
C GLU A 309 11.09 36.79 19.41
N PHE A 310 10.23 36.12 18.63
CA PHE A 310 10.54 34.83 18.03
C PHE A 310 11.79 34.89 17.13
N THR A 311 11.88 35.88 16.24
CA THR A 311 13.06 36.04 15.36
C THR A 311 14.34 36.27 16.17
N GLN A 312 14.29 37.06 17.25
CA GLN A 312 15.45 37.27 18.12
C GLN A 312 15.90 35.96 18.79
N LEU A 313 14.95 35.20 19.35
CA LEU A 313 15.22 33.91 19.97
C LEU A 313 15.75 32.90 18.95
N LEU A 314 15.20 32.88 17.74
CA LEU A 314 15.61 32.00 16.65
C LEU A 314 17.04 32.28 16.20
N VAL A 315 17.38 33.55 15.97
CA VAL A 315 18.74 33.97 15.57
C VAL A 315 19.74 33.64 16.67
N GLU A 316 19.39 33.86 17.95
CA GLU A 316 20.27 33.53 19.06
C GLU A 316 20.48 32.02 19.18
N ALA A 317 19.41 31.23 19.14
CA ALA A 317 19.48 29.78 19.21
C ALA A 317 20.28 29.18 18.03
N ALA A 318 20.14 29.74 16.83
CA ALA A 318 20.87 29.26 15.66
C ALA A 318 22.40 29.39 15.78
N LYS A 319 22.93 30.32 16.61
CA LYS A 319 24.37 30.42 16.88
C LYS A 319 24.95 29.17 17.54
N SER A 320 24.11 28.38 18.21
CA SER A 320 24.51 27.11 18.83
C SER A 320 24.56 25.95 17.84
N VAL A 321 24.22 26.17 16.57
CA VAL A 321 24.20 25.17 15.51
C VAL A 321 25.34 25.46 14.52
N PRO A 322 26.56 24.95 14.77
CA PRO A 322 27.71 25.24 13.90
C PRO A 322 27.69 24.47 12.58
N SER A 323 26.92 23.39 12.46
CA SER A 323 26.83 22.52 11.28
C SER A 323 25.50 21.76 11.27
N ALA A 324 25.06 21.36 10.07
CA ALA A 324 23.91 20.48 9.82
C ALA A 324 24.32 19.18 9.11
N GLY A 325 25.58 18.76 9.19
CA GLY A 325 26.05 17.54 8.51
C GLY A 325 26.28 17.74 7.01
N HIS A 326 26.01 16.71 6.21
CA HIS A 326 26.36 16.66 4.79
C HIS A 326 25.16 16.28 3.92
N ALA A 327 25.04 16.91 2.75
CA ALA A 327 24.17 16.37 1.73
C ALA A 327 24.72 15.04 1.20
N ILE A 328 23.82 14.14 0.78
CA ILE A 328 24.15 12.81 0.27
C ILE A 328 25.06 12.83 -0.96
N THR A 329 24.93 13.87 -1.80
CA THR A 329 25.63 13.99 -3.08
C THR A 329 26.03 15.43 -3.36
N VAL A 330 27.01 15.62 -4.23
CA VAL A 330 27.43 16.94 -4.73
C VAL A 330 26.30 17.60 -5.52
N GLU A 331 25.56 16.82 -6.31
CA GLU A 331 24.43 17.33 -7.08
C GLU A 331 23.30 17.82 -6.16
N GLY A 332 23.02 17.10 -5.07
CA GLY A 332 22.06 17.50 -4.04
C GLY A 332 22.47 18.81 -3.34
N ALA A 333 23.72 18.89 -2.88
CA ALA A 333 24.25 20.12 -2.27
C ALA A 333 24.19 21.32 -3.24
N LYS A 334 24.52 21.08 -4.53
CA LYS A 334 24.44 22.10 -5.57
C LYS A 334 23.01 22.56 -5.82
N HIS A 335 22.06 21.64 -5.91
CA HIS A 335 20.66 21.97 -6.08
C HIS A 335 20.14 22.86 -4.94
N ALA A 336 20.43 22.46 -3.70
CA ALA A 336 20.12 23.24 -2.50
C ALA A 336 20.72 24.64 -2.56
N HIS A 337 22.03 24.75 -2.83
CA HIS A 337 22.73 26.03 -2.97
C HIS A 337 22.08 26.94 -4.02
N ASP A 338 21.80 26.40 -5.21
CA ASP A 338 21.22 27.16 -6.32
C ASP A 338 19.82 27.69 -5.99
N ILE A 339 19.01 26.95 -5.22
CA ILE A 339 17.69 27.42 -4.75
C ILE A 339 17.85 28.60 -3.78
N LEU A 340 18.78 28.51 -2.83
CA LEU A 340 19.01 29.57 -1.83
C LEU A 340 19.54 30.85 -2.46
N GLU A 341 20.53 30.76 -3.36
CA GLU A 341 21.06 31.90 -4.09
C GLU A 341 20.01 32.55 -5.00
N ALA A 342 19.16 31.75 -5.66
CA ALA A 342 18.06 32.27 -6.45
C ALA A 342 17.06 33.06 -5.59
N ALA A 343 16.72 32.56 -4.39
CA ALA A 343 15.82 33.28 -3.49
C ALA A 343 16.39 34.64 -3.07
N VAL A 344 17.70 34.75 -2.84
CA VAL A 344 18.37 36.02 -2.53
C VAL A 344 18.38 36.96 -3.73
N ALA A 345 18.61 36.43 -4.94
CA ALA A 345 18.49 37.20 -6.18
C ALA A 345 17.07 37.75 -6.40
N ASP A 346 16.04 37.02 -5.95
CA ASP A 346 14.64 37.43 -5.95
C ASP A 346 14.27 38.38 -4.79
N GLY A 347 15.23 38.75 -3.93
CA GLY A 347 15.07 39.76 -2.88
C GLY A 347 14.98 39.24 -1.45
N ALA A 348 15.06 37.91 -1.24
CA ALA A 348 15.14 37.33 0.09
C ALA A 348 16.44 37.72 0.81
N LYS A 349 16.44 37.62 2.13
CA LYS A 349 17.60 37.94 2.99
C LYS A 349 17.82 36.83 4.01
N PHE A 350 19.08 36.47 4.24
CA PHE A 350 19.45 35.61 5.35
C PHE A 350 19.24 36.33 6.69
N LEU A 351 18.39 35.77 7.54
CA LEU A 351 18.30 36.08 8.97
C LEU A 351 19.38 35.32 9.76
N VAL A 352 19.67 34.10 9.33
CA VAL A 352 20.67 33.19 9.90
C VAL A 352 21.49 32.60 8.75
N GLY A 353 22.80 32.47 8.97
CA GLY A 353 23.71 31.78 8.06
C GLY A 353 23.81 32.41 6.68
N SER A 354 24.09 31.56 5.68
CA SER A 354 24.18 31.91 4.26
C SER A 354 24.03 30.66 3.40
N ALA A 355 24.10 30.78 2.06
CA ALA A 355 24.18 29.62 1.17
C ALA A 355 25.63 29.11 0.99
N LYS A 356 26.60 29.54 1.80
CA LYS A 356 28.00 29.13 1.62
C LYS A 356 28.20 27.64 1.85
N TYR A 357 29.06 27.04 1.01
CA TYR A 357 29.61 25.72 1.29
C TYR A 357 30.55 25.77 2.48
N THR A 358 30.35 24.85 3.43
CA THR A 358 31.21 24.61 4.60
C THR A 358 32.02 23.32 4.47
N GLY A 359 31.80 22.56 3.39
CA GLY A 359 32.50 21.34 3.03
C GLY A 359 32.20 20.95 1.59
N ARG A 360 32.54 19.72 1.19
CA ARG A 360 32.29 19.21 -0.18
C ARG A 360 30.81 19.19 -0.54
N THR A 361 29.98 18.74 0.40
CA THR A 361 28.52 18.63 0.24
C THR A 361 27.75 19.27 1.40
N SER A 362 28.42 20.06 2.23
CA SER A 362 27.80 20.76 3.36
C SER A 362 27.56 22.22 3.02
N LEU A 363 26.35 22.68 3.28
CA LEU A 363 25.96 24.09 3.33
C LEU A 363 25.86 24.59 4.78
N GLU A 364 26.09 25.88 4.97
CA GLU A 364 25.80 26.58 6.23
C GLU A 364 24.29 26.53 6.52
N PRO A 365 23.85 26.15 7.75
CA PRO A 365 22.44 26.19 8.11
C PRO A 365 21.89 27.61 7.98
N SER A 366 20.75 27.78 7.30
CA SER A 366 20.27 29.12 6.95
C SER A 366 18.77 29.33 7.16
N ILE A 367 18.39 30.54 7.54
CA ILE A 367 16.98 30.93 7.62
C ILE A 367 16.80 32.23 6.86
N LEU A 368 15.85 32.24 5.92
CA LEU A 368 15.61 33.37 5.03
C LEU A 368 14.33 34.09 5.42
N THR A 369 14.24 35.38 5.09
CA THR A 369 13.00 36.15 5.16
C THR A 369 12.82 37.01 3.91
N GLY A 370 11.60 37.51 3.69
CA GLY A 370 11.27 38.28 2.49
C GLY A 370 11.31 37.43 1.22
N VAL A 371 11.01 36.13 1.34
CA VAL A 371 10.95 35.20 0.21
C VAL A 371 9.76 35.54 -0.68
N ASP A 372 10.00 35.74 -1.98
CA ASP A 372 8.93 35.96 -2.96
C ASP A 372 8.07 34.70 -3.07
N PRO A 373 6.72 34.77 -2.93
CA PRO A 373 5.80 33.65 -3.13
C PRO A 373 5.86 32.98 -4.52
N LYS A 374 6.53 33.60 -5.48
CA LYS A 374 6.78 33.07 -6.84
C LYS A 374 8.19 32.50 -7.02
N SER A 375 9.08 32.69 -6.04
CA SER A 375 10.44 32.15 -6.10
C SER A 375 10.43 30.62 -6.08
N ARG A 376 11.53 30.03 -6.54
CA ARG A 376 11.72 28.57 -6.50
C ARG A 376 11.64 28.03 -5.07
N LEU A 377 12.27 28.71 -4.11
CA LEU A 377 12.25 28.32 -2.70
C LEU A 377 10.82 28.23 -2.12
N SER A 378 9.88 29.04 -2.61
CA SER A 378 8.49 28.99 -2.18
C SER A 378 7.66 27.87 -2.82
N ARG A 379 8.17 27.18 -3.86
CA ARG A 379 7.39 26.23 -4.68
C ARG A 379 8.05 24.85 -4.82
N GLU A 380 9.35 24.77 -4.62
CA GLU A 380 10.17 23.56 -4.69
C GLU A 380 10.67 23.21 -3.30
N GLU A 381 10.63 21.93 -2.94
CA GLU A 381 11.32 21.40 -1.76
C GLU A 381 12.83 21.57 -1.96
N SER A 382 13.49 22.24 -1.03
CA SER A 382 14.92 22.56 -1.12
C SER A 382 15.80 21.37 -0.73
N PHE A 383 15.32 20.54 0.20
CA PHE A 383 16.07 19.44 0.82
C PHE A 383 17.44 19.90 1.37
N ALA A 384 17.48 21.15 1.82
CA ALA A 384 18.64 21.86 2.33
C ALA A 384 18.47 22.09 3.83
N PRO A 385 19.55 22.37 4.60
CA PRO A 385 19.45 22.72 6.02
C PRO A 385 18.94 24.16 6.19
N SER A 386 17.76 24.44 5.65
CA SER A 386 17.23 25.80 5.52
C SER A 386 15.73 25.90 5.69
N ALA A 387 15.27 27.05 6.16
CA ALA A 387 13.85 27.37 6.23
C ALA A 387 13.57 28.84 5.85
N SER A 388 12.33 29.12 5.46
CA SER A 388 11.84 30.46 5.17
C SER A 388 10.92 30.95 6.29
N LEU A 389 11.18 32.14 6.83
CA LEU A 389 10.37 32.80 7.87
C LEU A 389 9.42 33.82 7.25
N TYR A 390 8.13 33.62 7.50
CA TYR A 390 7.02 34.47 7.10
C TYR A 390 6.33 35.05 8.34
N VAL A 391 5.87 36.29 8.22
CA VAL A 391 5.09 36.97 9.27
C VAL A 391 3.69 37.22 8.76
N VAL A 392 2.69 36.84 9.55
CA VAL A 392 1.26 36.92 9.22
C VAL A 392 0.49 37.63 10.33
N LYS A 393 -0.65 38.25 10.00
CA LYS A 393 -1.41 39.11 10.92
C LYS A 393 -2.52 38.39 11.67
N SER A 394 -2.86 37.18 11.25
CA SER A 394 -4.01 36.43 11.76
C SER A 394 -3.82 34.92 11.60
N ASP A 395 -4.61 34.15 12.34
CA ASP A 395 -4.65 32.70 12.24
C ASP A 395 -5.15 32.26 10.85
N GLU A 396 -6.07 33.02 10.25
CA GLU A 396 -6.61 32.77 8.91
C GLU A 396 -5.54 32.96 7.83
N GLU A 397 -4.70 34.01 7.94
CA GLU A 397 -3.59 34.23 7.02
C GLU A 397 -2.49 33.16 7.20
N ALA A 398 -2.24 32.72 8.43
CA ALA A 398 -1.32 31.62 8.72
C ALA A 398 -1.77 30.32 8.03
N LEU A 399 -3.05 29.99 8.15
CA LEU A 399 -3.66 28.83 7.50
C LEU A 399 -3.59 28.92 5.97
N ALA A 400 -3.97 30.07 5.42
CA ALA A 400 -3.95 30.30 3.97
C ALA A 400 -2.53 30.14 3.40
N LEU A 401 -1.52 30.71 4.07
CA LEU A 401 -0.13 30.58 3.66
C LEU A 401 0.40 29.15 3.82
N ALA A 402 0.05 28.47 4.91
CA ALA A 402 0.44 27.08 5.13
C ALA A 402 -0.09 26.16 4.01
N ASN A 403 -1.35 26.37 3.59
CA ASN A 403 -2.00 25.60 2.53
C ASN A 403 -1.61 26.05 1.10
N ASP A 404 -1.04 27.24 0.89
CA ASP A 404 -0.50 27.69 -0.42
C ASP A 404 0.83 27.00 -0.76
N THR A 405 0.73 25.70 -1.00
CA THR A 405 1.82 24.85 -1.48
C THR A 405 1.22 23.70 -2.29
N PRO A 406 1.93 23.17 -3.30
CA PRO A 406 1.49 21.96 -3.98
C PRO A 406 1.61 20.71 -3.09
N TYR A 407 2.24 20.80 -1.93
CA TYR A 407 2.51 19.68 -1.01
C TYR A 407 1.52 19.62 0.17
N GLY A 408 1.62 18.57 0.98
CA GLY A 408 0.66 18.29 2.05
C GLY A 408 1.01 17.07 2.91
N LEU A 409 2.25 16.95 3.38
CA LEU A 409 2.70 15.78 4.16
C LEU A 409 2.62 15.98 5.68
N SER A 410 3.40 16.92 6.23
CA SER A 410 3.48 17.20 7.67
C SER A 410 3.35 18.69 7.96
N ALA A 411 2.71 19.06 9.07
CA ALA A 411 2.59 20.45 9.52
C ALA A 411 2.58 20.53 11.05
N SER A 412 3.08 21.64 11.60
CA SER A 412 3.09 21.88 13.04
C SER A 412 2.38 23.19 13.42
N VAL A 413 1.72 23.21 14.57
CA VAL A 413 1.09 24.39 15.18
C VAL A 413 1.52 24.53 16.63
N PHE A 414 2.12 25.67 16.99
CA PHE A 414 2.45 26.03 18.37
C PHE A 414 1.43 27.04 18.93
N THR A 415 0.77 26.68 20.02
CA THR A 415 -0.24 27.49 20.72
C THR A 415 -0.51 26.93 22.12
N ARG A 416 -0.81 27.80 23.09
CA ARG A 416 -1.27 27.35 24.43
C ARG A 416 -2.76 26.99 24.42
N ASN A 417 -3.51 27.49 23.44
CA ASN A 417 -4.92 27.16 23.24
C ASN A 417 -5.09 25.90 22.37
N HIS A 418 -5.22 24.74 23.03
CA HIS A 418 -5.37 23.45 22.36
C HIS A 418 -6.64 23.36 21.50
N ALA A 419 -7.74 24.02 21.88
CA ALA A 419 -8.97 24.02 21.08
C ALA A 419 -8.76 24.76 19.75
N LYS A 420 -8.06 25.89 19.79
CA LYS A 420 -7.63 26.63 18.60
C LYS A 420 -6.66 25.79 17.74
N GLY A 421 -5.65 25.19 18.36
CA GLY A 421 -4.70 24.31 17.67
C GLY A 421 -5.40 23.16 16.94
N LEU A 422 -6.39 22.53 17.57
CA LEU A 422 -7.18 21.46 16.95
C LEU A 422 -8.07 21.96 15.82
N ALA A 423 -8.66 23.15 15.94
CA ALA A 423 -9.44 23.74 14.85
C ALA A 423 -8.57 23.99 13.61
N LEU A 424 -7.43 24.67 13.78
CA LEU A 424 -6.44 24.89 12.71
C LEU A 424 -5.95 23.57 12.11
N ALA A 425 -5.66 22.56 12.94
CA ALA A 425 -5.19 21.26 12.47
C ALA A 425 -6.20 20.53 11.56
N ARG A 426 -7.50 20.78 11.74
CA ARG A 426 -8.53 20.19 10.87
C ARG A 426 -8.66 20.89 9.51
N ASP A 427 -8.28 22.15 9.43
CA ASP A 427 -8.35 22.95 8.20
C ASP A 427 -7.03 22.93 7.42
N LEU A 428 -5.93 22.49 8.06
CA LEU A 428 -4.65 22.25 7.40
C LEU A 428 -4.74 21.07 6.43
N GLU A 429 -4.32 21.29 5.19
CA GLU A 429 -4.37 20.31 4.11
C GLU A 429 -3.10 19.43 4.09
N PHE A 430 -2.81 18.79 5.24
CA PHE A 430 -1.64 17.96 5.47
C PHE A 430 -2.06 16.62 6.08
N GLY A 431 -1.43 15.52 5.68
CA GLY A 431 -1.81 14.20 6.20
C GLY A 431 -1.38 13.93 7.64
N GLN A 432 -0.47 14.74 8.18
CA GLN A 432 -0.05 14.70 9.58
C GLN A 432 0.06 16.12 10.13
N VAL A 433 -0.57 16.38 11.30
CA VAL A 433 -0.47 17.67 11.98
C VAL A 433 -0.09 17.48 13.43
N GLN A 434 0.98 18.15 13.86
CA GLN A 434 1.45 18.16 15.24
C GLN A 434 1.05 19.45 15.95
N ILE A 435 0.59 19.36 17.19
CA ILE A 435 0.32 20.52 18.04
C ILE A 435 1.38 20.55 19.15
N ASN A 436 2.11 21.65 19.26
CA ASN A 436 3.19 21.86 20.22
C ASN A 436 4.35 20.84 20.11
N SER A 437 4.62 20.35 18.90
CA SER A 437 5.75 19.47 18.60
C SER A 437 6.29 19.74 17.19
N HIS A 438 7.47 19.25 16.85
CA HIS A 438 8.11 19.54 15.56
C HIS A 438 7.48 18.74 14.40
N THR A 439 7.69 19.20 13.16
CA THR A 439 7.13 18.58 11.94
C THR A 439 7.59 17.13 11.72
N MET A 440 8.77 16.77 12.22
CA MET A 440 9.31 15.40 12.13
C MET A 440 8.76 14.44 13.20
N SER A 441 7.79 14.81 14.04
CA SER A 441 7.32 13.89 15.09
C SER A 441 6.51 12.76 14.47
N ILE A 442 6.85 11.53 14.86
CA ILE A 442 6.28 10.29 14.30
C ILE A 442 5.53 9.54 15.39
N ASN A 443 4.39 8.95 15.03
CA ASN A 443 3.69 7.97 15.84
C ASN A 443 3.48 6.70 15.02
N VAL A 444 4.06 5.57 15.45
CA VAL A 444 4.00 4.29 14.71
C VAL A 444 2.58 3.74 14.57
N ALA A 445 1.68 4.08 15.49
CA ALA A 445 0.28 3.65 15.47
C ALA A 445 -0.62 4.54 14.60
N ALA A 446 -0.14 5.72 14.19
CA ALA A 446 -0.86 6.66 13.36
C ALA A 446 -0.52 6.45 11.87
N PRO A 447 -1.44 6.81 10.94
CA PRO A 447 -1.14 6.74 9.52
C PRO A 447 -0.11 7.80 9.12
N GLN A 448 0.85 7.43 8.29
CA GLN A 448 1.66 8.39 7.53
C GLN A 448 1.06 8.50 6.12
N THR A 449 0.44 9.63 5.82
CA THR A 449 -0.29 9.84 4.57
C THR A 449 0.12 11.18 3.99
N GLY A 450 0.26 11.24 2.67
CA GLY A 450 0.39 12.49 1.94
C GLY A 450 -0.96 13.01 1.45
N PHE A 451 -1.07 14.32 1.33
CA PHE A 451 -2.15 14.99 0.61
C PHE A 451 -1.56 15.85 -0.52
N LYS A 452 -2.39 16.22 -1.51
CA LYS A 452 -1.97 16.97 -2.71
C LYS A 452 -0.78 16.28 -3.43
N GLY A 453 0.28 17.02 -3.72
CA GLY A 453 1.50 16.56 -4.40
C GLY A 453 2.44 15.73 -3.53
N SER A 454 2.17 15.59 -2.22
CA SER A 454 2.97 14.74 -1.32
C SER A 454 2.61 13.25 -1.38
N GLY A 455 1.70 12.88 -2.29
CA GLY A 455 1.36 11.48 -2.57
C GLY A 455 -0.01 11.08 -2.03
N TRP A 456 -0.25 9.77 -1.97
CA TRP A 456 -1.52 9.17 -1.57
C TRP A 456 -1.35 7.72 -1.13
N GLY A 457 -2.34 7.23 -0.39
CA GLY A 457 -2.25 5.99 0.36
C GLY A 457 -1.61 6.21 1.73
N SER A 458 -1.78 5.25 2.62
CA SER A 458 -1.35 5.39 4.01
C SER A 458 -0.35 4.32 4.40
N ASN A 459 0.76 4.73 4.98
CA ASN A 459 1.71 3.87 5.69
C ASN A 459 1.37 3.80 7.19
N GLY A 460 1.98 2.85 7.90
CA GLY A 460 1.90 2.72 9.35
C GLY A 460 0.70 1.89 9.86
N ALA A 461 0.92 1.11 10.92
CA ALA A 461 -0.08 0.31 11.61
C ALA A 461 -1.02 -0.50 10.68
N ALA A 462 -2.30 -0.62 11.04
CA ALA A 462 -3.31 -1.28 10.20
C ALA A 462 -3.58 -0.57 8.87
N TYR A 463 -3.32 0.75 8.79
CA TYR A 463 -3.54 1.54 7.57
C TYR A 463 -2.61 1.07 6.45
N GLY A 464 -1.32 0.90 6.75
CA GLY A 464 -0.32 0.34 5.85
C GLY A 464 -0.65 -1.07 5.39
N ILE A 465 -1.10 -1.95 6.30
CA ILE A 465 -1.50 -3.31 5.92
C ILE A 465 -2.69 -3.28 4.93
N GLY A 466 -3.65 -2.38 5.18
CA GLY A 466 -4.83 -2.20 4.34
C GLY A 466 -4.52 -1.85 2.89
N GLU A 467 -3.43 -1.12 2.64
CA GLU A 467 -2.98 -0.74 1.29
C GLU A 467 -2.55 -1.94 0.44
N PHE A 468 -2.16 -3.04 1.07
CA PHE A 468 -1.72 -4.26 0.38
C PHE A 468 -2.80 -5.35 0.36
N LEU A 469 -4.05 -4.99 0.64
CA LEU A 469 -5.20 -5.87 0.61
C LEU A 469 -6.27 -5.40 -0.39
N PHE A 470 -7.01 -6.33 -0.96
CA PHE A 470 -8.23 -6.04 -1.72
C PHE A 470 -9.44 -6.74 -1.09
N SER A 471 -10.62 -6.17 -1.29
CA SER A 471 -11.88 -6.75 -0.84
C SER A 471 -12.42 -7.73 -1.88
N LYS A 472 -12.74 -8.95 -1.45
CA LYS A 472 -13.42 -9.95 -2.28
C LYS A 472 -14.81 -10.24 -1.71
N HIS A 473 -15.85 -9.91 -2.48
CA HIS A 473 -17.22 -10.28 -2.16
C HIS A 473 -17.52 -11.69 -2.66
N VAL A 474 -18.07 -12.52 -1.78
CA VAL A 474 -18.62 -13.84 -2.09
C VAL A 474 -20.08 -13.84 -1.64
N SER A 475 -20.96 -14.07 -2.60
CA SER A 475 -22.39 -14.21 -2.36
C SER A 475 -22.74 -15.69 -2.22
N LEU A 476 -23.26 -16.07 -1.05
CA LEU A 476 -23.77 -17.40 -0.78
C LEU A 476 -25.29 -17.38 -0.89
N ALA A 477 -25.79 -17.66 -2.10
CA ALA A 477 -27.20 -17.88 -2.32
C ALA A 477 -27.60 -19.28 -1.82
N PRO A 478 -28.84 -19.49 -1.39
CA PRO A 478 -29.30 -20.81 -0.98
C PRO A 478 -29.26 -21.76 -2.18
N CYS A 479 -28.77 -22.99 -1.99
CA CYS A 479 -28.88 -24.08 -2.96
C CYS A 479 -30.35 -24.48 -3.13
N THR A 480 -31.10 -23.63 -3.80
CA THR A 480 -32.42 -23.94 -4.30
C THR A 480 -32.28 -24.02 -5.80
N SER A 481 -32.72 -25.12 -6.40
CA SER A 481 -32.90 -25.25 -7.84
C SER A 481 -33.98 -24.28 -8.30
N TYR A 482 -33.70 -22.98 -8.26
CA TYR A 482 -34.50 -21.97 -8.93
C TYR A 482 -34.24 -22.12 -10.43
N VAL A 483 -34.92 -23.09 -11.02
CA VAL A 483 -35.46 -22.88 -12.36
C VAL A 483 -36.39 -21.67 -12.19
N GLN A 484 -35.86 -20.46 -12.39
CA GLN A 484 -36.67 -19.31 -12.73
C GLN A 484 -37.32 -19.63 -14.08
N CYS A 485 -38.44 -20.35 -14.05
CA CYS A 485 -39.44 -20.22 -15.09
C CYS A 485 -39.94 -18.79 -14.98
N SER A 486 -39.30 -17.92 -15.75
CA SER A 486 -39.70 -16.58 -16.16
C SER A 486 -41.16 -16.23 -15.83
N ARG A 487 -41.40 -15.75 -14.60
CA ARG A 487 -42.63 -15.03 -14.24
C ARG A 487 -42.54 -13.53 -14.58
N TYR A 488 -41.42 -13.08 -15.13
CA TYR A 488 -41.16 -11.68 -15.49
C TYR A 488 -41.82 -11.20 -16.81
N TYR A 489 -42.74 -11.96 -17.42
CA TYR A 489 -43.42 -11.57 -18.67
C TYR A 489 -44.94 -11.74 -18.69
N LEU A 490 -45.62 -11.94 -17.55
CA LEU A 490 -47.09 -12.14 -17.53
C LEU A 490 -47.91 -10.98 -16.96
N ASN A 491 -47.29 -9.84 -16.60
CA ASN A 491 -48.03 -8.69 -16.06
C ASN A 491 -48.40 -7.60 -17.09
N ASP A 492 -48.06 -7.77 -18.38
CA ASP A 492 -48.43 -6.83 -19.45
C ASP A 492 -49.39 -7.46 -20.48
N TYR A 493 -50.52 -7.99 -20.02
CA TYR A 493 -51.67 -8.22 -20.92
C TYR A 493 -52.92 -7.50 -20.41
N PRO A 494 -53.48 -6.54 -21.17
CA PRO A 494 -54.69 -5.83 -20.80
C PRO A 494 -55.89 -6.78 -20.82
N SER A 495 -56.73 -6.62 -19.80
CA SER A 495 -58.01 -7.28 -19.58
C SER A 495 -59.01 -7.01 -20.71
N SER A 496 -58.86 -7.69 -21.84
CA SER A 496 -59.91 -7.81 -22.87
C SER A 496 -60.09 -9.29 -23.20
N LEU A 497 -60.82 -9.96 -22.31
CA LEU A 497 -61.52 -11.19 -22.64
C LEU A 497 -62.60 -10.84 -23.64
N ASP A 498 -62.38 -11.11 -24.92
CA ASP A 498 -63.47 -11.48 -25.82
C ASP A 498 -62.97 -12.27 -27.03
N LYS A 499 -63.59 -13.43 -27.20
CA LYS A 499 -63.59 -14.30 -28.40
C LYS A 499 -62.26 -14.93 -28.80
N TYR A 500 -61.92 -16.07 -28.19
CA TYR A 500 -61.41 -17.22 -28.96
C TYR A 500 -61.91 -18.54 -28.38
N GLN A 501 -62.55 -19.32 -29.25
CA GLN A 501 -63.06 -20.67 -28.99
C GLN A 501 -61.92 -21.61 -28.60
N TYR A 502 -62.22 -22.52 -27.67
CA TYR A 502 -61.39 -23.66 -27.32
C TYR A 502 -61.06 -24.49 -28.59
N HIS A 503 -59.86 -24.31 -29.12
CA HIS A 503 -59.22 -25.27 -30.01
C HIS A 503 -57.99 -25.85 -29.32
N ASN A 504 -58.04 -27.16 -29.09
CA ASN A 504 -56.94 -28.03 -28.68
C ASN A 504 -55.61 -27.62 -29.32
N SER A 505 -54.77 -26.90 -28.58
CA SER A 505 -53.43 -26.52 -29.03
C SER A 505 -52.43 -26.93 -27.96
N ARG A 506 -51.91 -28.15 -28.09
CA ARG A 506 -50.77 -28.64 -27.32
C ARG A 506 -49.56 -27.78 -27.67
N TRP A 507 -48.95 -27.12 -26.68
CA TRP A 507 -47.66 -26.49 -26.86
C TRP A 507 -46.57 -27.56 -26.74
N HIS A 508 -45.94 -27.90 -27.86
CA HIS A 508 -44.79 -28.79 -27.90
C HIS A 508 -43.50 -27.99 -27.71
N ILE A 509 -42.85 -28.13 -26.55
CA ILE A 509 -41.45 -27.73 -26.39
C ILE A 509 -40.60 -28.97 -26.74
N LYS A 510 -40.03 -28.99 -27.95
CA LYS A 510 -39.06 -30.01 -28.37
C LYS A 510 -37.69 -29.68 -27.76
N TYR A 511 -37.29 -30.39 -26.72
CA TYR A 511 -35.87 -30.54 -26.40
C TYR A 511 -35.31 -31.70 -27.23
N GLN A 512 -34.72 -31.38 -28.38
CA GLN A 512 -33.91 -32.34 -29.13
C GLN A 512 -32.46 -32.25 -28.64
N HIS A 513 -31.93 -33.42 -28.29
CA HIS A 513 -30.55 -33.78 -27.95
C HIS A 513 -30.33 -34.13 -26.49
N LEU A 514 -30.64 -35.38 -26.17
CA LEU A 514 -29.78 -36.35 -25.48
C LEU A 514 -30.54 -37.70 -25.48
N PHE A 515 -29.80 -38.78 -25.70
CA PHE A 515 -30.24 -40.18 -25.86
C PHE A 515 -30.57 -40.63 -27.29
N LYS A 516 -29.62 -41.42 -27.84
CA LYS A 516 -29.82 -42.38 -28.93
C LYS A 516 -30.61 -43.56 -28.35
N ASP A 517 -31.47 -44.12 -29.19
CA ASP A 517 -32.33 -45.29 -28.99
C ASP A 517 -33.79 -44.95 -28.61
N ASP A 518 -34.68 -45.37 -29.50
CA ASP A 518 -36.09 -45.01 -29.61
C ASP A 518 -36.93 -45.44 -28.39
N LEU A 519 -37.27 -44.48 -27.52
CA LEU A 519 -38.47 -44.56 -26.67
C LEU A 519 -38.99 -43.15 -26.38
N ILE A 520 -40.05 -42.74 -27.09
CA ILE A 520 -40.78 -41.50 -26.78
C ILE A 520 -41.66 -41.78 -25.56
N ILE A 521 -41.20 -41.35 -24.39
CA ILE A 521 -42.02 -41.29 -23.17
C ILE A 521 -42.45 -39.82 -22.98
N GLU A 522 -43.71 -39.52 -23.25
CA GLU A 522 -44.35 -38.27 -22.83
C GLU A 522 -44.52 -38.32 -21.29
N GLN A 523 -43.61 -37.68 -20.54
CA GLN A 523 -43.74 -37.52 -19.09
C GLN A 523 -43.83 -36.03 -18.73
N GLN A 524 -44.99 -35.62 -18.20
CA GLN A 524 -45.10 -34.40 -17.40
C GLN A 524 -44.43 -34.65 -16.05
N ILE A 525 -43.21 -34.14 -15.87
CA ILE A 525 -42.52 -34.18 -14.59
C ILE A 525 -42.89 -32.92 -13.80
N HIS A 526 -43.71 -33.08 -12.77
CA HIS A 526 -43.85 -32.08 -11.71
C HIS A 526 -42.77 -32.34 -10.66
N CYS A 527 -41.71 -31.51 -10.64
CA CYS A 527 -40.73 -31.54 -9.57
C CYS A 527 -41.25 -30.75 -8.35
N VAL A 528 -41.60 -31.47 -7.28
CA VAL A 528 -41.70 -30.90 -5.92
C VAL A 528 -40.55 -31.50 -5.13
N GLY A 529 -39.57 -30.68 -4.78
CA GLY A 529 -38.33 -31.13 -4.14
C GLY A 529 -38.44 -31.19 -2.62
N TRP A 530 -37.74 -32.14 -2.00
CA TRP A 530 -37.26 -32.11 -0.62
C TRP A 530 -35.99 -32.95 -0.46
N GLY A 531 -35.01 -32.44 0.29
CA GLY A 531 -34.20 -33.24 1.22
C GLY A 531 -32.89 -33.85 0.70
N VAL A 532 -31.79 -33.42 1.33
CA VAL A 532 -30.39 -33.84 1.17
C VAL A 532 -30.17 -35.29 1.66
N GLU A 533 -29.43 -36.12 0.90
CA GLU A 533 -28.34 -36.96 1.42
C GLU A 533 -27.55 -37.72 0.32
N PHE A 534 -26.24 -37.85 0.55
CA PHE A 534 -25.26 -38.60 -0.24
C PHE A 534 -25.68 -40.06 -0.46
N TRP A 535 -25.80 -40.56 -1.69
CA TRP A 535 -25.39 -41.92 -2.12
C TRP A 535 -25.30 -41.98 -3.66
N ARG A 536 -24.24 -42.63 -4.17
CA ARG A 536 -24.08 -42.97 -5.59
C ARG A 536 -25.12 -44.02 -5.98
N GLN A 537 -26.18 -43.64 -6.70
CA GLN A 537 -26.91 -44.36 -7.78
C GLN A 537 -28.23 -43.59 -8.07
N PRO A 538 -28.66 -43.39 -9.33
CA PRO A 538 -29.92 -42.71 -9.62
C PRO A 538 -31.12 -43.63 -9.36
N PHE A 539 -32.06 -43.19 -8.54
CA PHE A 539 -33.36 -43.86 -8.32
C PHE A 539 -34.50 -42.99 -8.84
N ILE A 540 -35.54 -43.62 -9.39
CA ILE A 540 -36.74 -42.96 -9.92
C ILE A 540 -37.89 -43.24 -8.94
N VAL A 541 -38.48 -42.18 -8.38
CA VAL A 541 -39.70 -42.27 -7.56
C VAL A 541 -40.88 -41.75 -8.40
N LEU A 542 -41.89 -42.58 -8.60
CA LEU A 542 -43.11 -42.24 -9.35
C LEU A 542 -44.27 -42.02 -8.37
N TYR A 543 -44.77 -40.78 -8.31
CA TYR A 543 -46.01 -40.46 -7.58
C TYR A 543 -47.21 -40.50 -8.55
N LEU A 544 -48.22 -41.31 -8.22
CA LEU A 544 -49.48 -41.39 -8.97
C LEU A 544 -50.60 -40.75 -8.14
N PHE A 545 -51.09 -39.59 -8.57
CA PHE A 545 -52.26 -38.95 -7.97
C PHE A 545 -53.53 -39.36 -8.72
N VAL A 546 -54.48 -40.00 -8.02
CA VAL A 546 -55.80 -40.34 -8.57
C VAL A 546 -56.83 -39.34 -8.03
N SER A 547 -57.37 -38.50 -8.90
CA SER A 547 -58.47 -37.58 -8.55
C SER A 547 -59.78 -38.34 -8.35
N PRO A 548 -60.55 -38.10 -7.27
CA PRO A 548 -61.76 -38.87 -6.97
C PRO A 548 -63.00 -38.47 -7.79
N GLN A 549 -62.91 -37.52 -8.73
CA GLN A 549 -64.10 -36.94 -9.38
C GLN A 549 -64.53 -37.55 -10.72
N GLN A 550 -63.94 -38.67 -11.20
CA GLN A 550 -64.43 -39.36 -12.42
C GLN A 550 -64.29 -40.90 -12.37
N PRO A 551 -65.38 -41.67 -12.17
CA PRO A 551 -65.33 -43.14 -12.05
C PRO A 551 -65.07 -43.91 -13.36
N SER A 552 -65.09 -43.26 -14.53
CA SER A 552 -65.04 -43.94 -15.83
C SER A 552 -63.63 -44.15 -16.42
N ARG A 553 -62.55 -43.85 -15.67
CA ARG A 553 -61.16 -44.18 -16.05
C ARG A 553 -60.54 -45.32 -15.25
N CYS A 554 -61.36 -46.23 -14.72
CA CYS A 554 -60.89 -47.45 -14.06
C CYS A 554 -60.14 -48.44 -15.00
N LEU A 555 -60.26 -48.27 -16.32
CA LEU A 555 -59.48 -49.01 -17.32
C LEU A 555 -58.01 -48.55 -17.43
N LEU A 556 -57.66 -47.35 -16.95
CA LEU A 556 -56.27 -46.90 -16.91
C LEU A 556 -55.51 -47.51 -15.72
N ALA A 557 -56.18 -47.70 -14.57
CA ALA A 557 -55.59 -48.32 -13.38
C ALA A 557 -55.14 -49.77 -13.65
N GLN A 558 -55.95 -50.56 -14.37
CA GLN A 558 -55.57 -51.93 -14.76
C GLN A 558 -54.42 -51.99 -15.79
N ARG A 559 -54.33 -51.01 -16.70
CA ARG A 559 -53.19 -50.90 -17.64
C ARG A 559 -51.89 -50.46 -16.95
N HIS A 560 -51.99 -49.61 -15.93
CA HIS A 560 -50.83 -49.17 -15.14
C HIS A 560 -50.34 -50.25 -14.17
N GLN A 561 -51.23 -51.11 -13.66
CA GLN A 561 -50.86 -52.29 -12.88
C GLN A 561 -50.08 -53.32 -13.72
N ALA A 562 -50.47 -53.50 -14.98
CA ALA A 562 -49.73 -54.32 -15.95
C ALA A 562 -48.35 -53.73 -16.33
N LEU A 563 -48.22 -52.40 -16.32
CA LEU A 563 -46.96 -51.69 -16.54
C LEU A 563 -46.04 -51.80 -15.31
N ALA A 564 -46.60 -51.66 -14.11
CA ALA A 564 -45.88 -51.85 -12.84
C ALA A 564 -45.34 -53.28 -12.70
N SER A 565 -46.12 -54.30 -13.11
CA SER A 565 -45.65 -55.69 -13.13
C SER A 565 -44.54 -55.97 -14.15
N ARG A 566 -44.39 -55.15 -15.20
CA ARG A 566 -43.26 -55.25 -16.15
C ARG A 566 -42.02 -54.47 -15.72
N LEU A 567 -42.15 -53.52 -14.79
CA LEU A 567 -41.05 -52.73 -14.25
C LEU A 567 -40.41 -53.35 -13.00
N LEU A 568 -41.04 -54.36 -12.39
CA LEU A 568 -40.52 -55.11 -11.25
C LEU A 568 -39.33 -56.04 -11.59
N ASP A 569 -39.02 -56.25 -12.87
CA ASP A 569 -37.78 -56.95 -13.29
C ASP A 569 -36.52 -56.07 -13.18
N TYR A 570 -36.66 -54.78 -12.85
CA TYR A 570 -35.54 -53.91 -12.48
C TYR A 570 -35.51 -53.77 -10.94
N GLN A 571 -34.40 -54.15 -10.31
CA GLN A 571 -34.21 -54.22 -8.84
C GLN A 571 -34.32 -52.89 -8.07
N SER A 572 -34.93 -51.83 -8.62
CA SER A 572 -34.89 -50.49 -8.02
C SER A 572 -36.11 -49.62 -8.33
N VAL A 573 -37.32 -50.16 -8.24
CA VAL A 573 -38.56 -49.36 -8.33
C VAL A 573 -39.46 -49.68 -7.15
N TYR A 574 -39.70 -48.69 -6.29
CA TYR A 574 -40.73 -48.73 -5.24
C TYR A 574 -41.90 -47.84 -5.65
N VAL A 575 -43.13 -48.38 -5.58
CA VAL A 575 -44.37 -47.64 -5.87
C VAL A 575 -45.08 -47.38 -4.54
N VAL A 576 -45.25 -46.12 -4.18
CA VAL A 576 -46.04 -45.71 -3.00
C VAL A 576 -47.39 -45.19 -3.48
N ILE A 577 -48.47 -45.79 -3.01
CA ILE A 577 -49.86 -45.38 -3.31
C ILE A 577 -50.44 -44.79 -2.03
N GLU A 578 -50.64 -43.47 -1.98
CA GLU A 578 -51.37 -42.83 -0.89
C GLU A 578 -52.80 -42.48 -1.31
N HIS A 579 -53.77 -42.91 -0.50
CA HIS A 579 -55.16 -42.45 -0.59
C HIS A 579 -55.35 -41.23 0.31
N LEU A 580 -55.56 -40.05 -0.29
CA LEU A 580 -55.95 -38.85 0.46
C LEU A 580 -57.43 -38.95 0.87
N ALA A 581 -57.67 -39.19 2.17
CA ALA A 581 -58.96 -38.92 2.79
C ALA A 581 -59.05 -37.41 3.09
N LEU A 582 -60.05 -36.75 2.49
CA LEU A 582 -60.38 -35.35 2.77
C LEU A 582 -60.97 -35.23 4.18
N VAL A 583 -60.31 -34.49 5.08
CA VAL A 583 -60.95 -33.91 6.26
C VAL A 583 -61.56 -32.57 5.83
N ALA A 584 -62.86 -32.42 6.06
CA ALA A 584 -63.64 -31.20 5.87
C ALA A 584 -63.54 -30.27 7.09
#